data_AF-C7M133-F1
#
_entry.id   AF-C7M133-F1
#
_cell.length_a   1.000
_cell.length_b   1.000
_cell.length_c   1.000
_cell.angle_alpha   90.00
_cell.angle_beta   90.00
_cell.angle_gamma   90.00
#
_symmetry.space_group_name_H-M   'P 1'
#
loop_
_entity.id
_entity.type
_entity.pdbx_description
1 polymer ?
#
loop_
_entity_poly.entity_id
_entity_poly.type
_entity_poly.pdbx_seq_one_letter_code
_entity_poly.pdbx_strand_id
1 'polypeptide(L)'
;MSALSPDLLAIVACPLDHGPLLWIESESVLYNPRLHRAYAVTDGIADLLVEDAEVVDDERHRALLVAAGLSPEGEVSNTDPEGGPPWTN
;
A
#
# COMPACT_ATOMS: atom_id res chain seq x y z
N MET A 1 -15.32 -30.01 -13.30
CA MET A 1 -14.29 -29.51 -12.38
C MET A 1 -13.13 -28.99 -13.22
N SER A 2 -13.22 -27.75 -13.68
CA SER A 2 -12.15 -27.14 -14.47
C SER A 2 -11.91 -25.76 -13.88
N ALA A 3 -10.68 -25.62 -13.38
CA ALA A 3 -10.15 -24.46 -12.67
C ALA A 3 -10.32 -23.19 -13.49
N LEU A 4 -10.71 -22.11 -12.80
CA LEU A 4 -10.80 -20.76 -13.34
C LEU A 4 -9.44 -20.37 -13.93
N SER A 5 -9.43 -19.97 -15.19
CA SER A 5 -8.27 -19.55 -15.96
C SER A 5 -7.59 -18.34 -15.30
N PRO A 6 -6.24 -18.28 -15.27
CA PRO A 6 -5.48 -17.21 -14.62
C PRO A 6 -5.79 -15.80 -15.16
N ASP A 7 -6.36 -15.70 -16.36
CA ASP A 7 -6.84 -14.44 -16.95
C ASP A 7 -8.03 -13.82 -16.17
N LEU A 8 -8.81 -14.63 -15.44
CA LEU A 8 -9.94 -14.14 -14.62
C LEU A 8 -9.49 -13.54 -13.28
N LEU A 9 -8.26 -13.81 -12.82
CA LEU A 9 -7.69 -13.22 -11.60
C LEU A 9 -7.15 -11.80 -11.81
N ALA A 10 -7.07 -11.32 -13.05
CA ALA A 10 -6.72 -9.94 -13.39
C ALA A 10 -7.89 -8.95 -13.19
N ILE A 11 -9.09 -9.43 -12.86
CA ILE A 11 -10.33 -8.62 -12.89
C ILE A 11 -10.67 -7.97 -11.53
N VAL A 12 -9.98 -8.31 -10.43
CA VAL A 12 -10.27 -7.68 -9.12
C VAL A 12 -9.05 -6.91 -8.62
N ALA A 13 -8.69 -5.83 -9.30
CA ALA A 13 -7.88 -4.79 -8.70
C ALA A 13 -8.13 -3.41 -9.35
N CYS A 14 -7.82 -2.37 -8.58
CA CYS A 14 -8.29 -0.98 -8.72
C CYS A 14 -7.88 -0.32 -10.06
N PRO A 15 -8.81 0.21 -10.89
CA PRO A 15 -8.65 0.42 -12.35
C PRO A 15 -7.59 1.43 -12.82
N LEU A 16 -6.84 2.10 -11.94
CA LEU A 16 -5.75 3.00 -12.32
C LEU A 16 -4.35 2.52 -11.91
N ASP A 17 -4.25 1.76 -10.82
CA ASP A 17 -2.94 1.39 -10.26
C ASP A 17 -2.91 0.05 -9.53
N HIS A 18 -4.08 -0.57 -9.33
CA HIS A 18 -4.26 -1.85 -8.67
C HIS A 18 -3.60 -1.93 -7.26
N GLY A 19 -3.27 -0.78 -6.67
CA GLY A 19 -2.44 -0.66 -5.48
C GLY A 19 -3.23 -0.40 -4.19
N PRO A 20 -2.69 -0.79 -3.02
CA PRO A 20 -3.33 -0.59 -1.73
C PRO A 20 -3.34 0.90 -1.32
N LEU A 21 -4.49 1.36 -0.79
CA LEU A 21 -4.61 2.61 -0.05
C LEU A 21 -4.41 2.34 1.43
N LEU A 22 -3.79 3.28 2.13
CA LEU A 22 -3.54 3.17 3.57
C LEU A 22 -4.66 3.87 4.34
N TRP A 23 -5.37 3.10 5.15
CA TRP A 23 -6.38 3.65 6.05
C TRP A 23 -5.71 4.16 7.32
N ILE A 24 -5.82 5.46 7.55
CA ILE A 24 -5.28 6.14 8.73
C ILE A 24 -6.45 6.41 9.67
N GLU A 25 -6.76 5.46 10.54
CA GLU A 25 -7.90 5.55 11.47
C GLU A 25 -7.77 6.75 12.41
N SER A 26 -6.54 7.10 12.82
CA SER A 26 -6.26 8.24 13.70
C SER A 26 -6.69 9.60 13.11
N GLU A 27 -6.66 9.72 11.79
CA GLU A 27 -7.02 10.95 11.07
C GLU A 27 -8.30 10.78 10.24
N SER A 28 -8.87 9.57 10.21
CA SER A 28 -9.97 9.19 9.30
C SER A 28 -9.69 9.56 7.84
N VAL A 29 -8.49 9.22 7.37
CA VAL A 29 -8.00 9.56 6.02
C VAL A 29 -7.56 8.31 5.28
N LEU A 30 -7.88 8.24 3.99
CA LEU A 30 -7.30 7.28 3.05
C LEU A 30 -6.10 7.91 2.35
N TYR A 31 -4.92 7.36 2.59
CA TYR A 31 -3.68 7.84 2.02
C TYR A 31 -3.22 6.99 0.84
N ASN A 32 -2.85 7.65 -0.26
CA ASN A 32 -2.22 7.02 -1.41
C ASN A 32 -0.72 7.37 -1.43
N PRO A 33 0.16 6.43 -1.02
CA PRO A 33 1.61 6.66 -0.99
C PRO A 33 2.25 6.75 -2.38
N ARG A 34 1.54 6.41 -3.47
CA ARG A 34 2.09 6.46 -4.84
C ARG A 34 1.87 7.82 -5.49
N LEU A 35 0.73 8.42 -5.22
CA LEU A 35 0.37 9.76 -5.70
C LEU A 35 0.64 10.86 -4.67
N HIS A 36 1.04 10.47 -3.46
CA HIS A 36 1.22 11.36 -2.31
C HIS A 36 -0.03 12.22 -2.05
N ARG A 37 -1.19 11.55 -1.99
CA ARG A 37 -2.49 12.21 -1.78
C ARG A 37 -3.24 11.60 -0.63
N ALA A 38 -3.82 12.45 0.21
CA ALA A 38 -4.69 12.08 1.31
C ALA A 38 -6.14 12.45 0.98
N TYR A 39 -7.04 11.52 1.20
CA TYR A 39 -8.47 11.63 0.96
C TYR A 39 -9.20 11.57 2.30
N ALA A 40 -9.94 12.62 2.67
CA ALA A 40 -10.67 12.62 3.93
C ALA A 40 -11.86 11.65 3.88
N VAL A 41 -12.15 10.99 5.00
CA VAL A 41 -13.35 10.16 5.16
C VAL A 41 -14.26 10.84 6.17
N THR A 42 -15.42 11.31 5.69
CA THR A 42 -16.44 11.97 6.52
C THR A 42 -17.70 11.13 6.48
N ASP A 43 -18.30 10.86 7.65
CA ASP A 43 -19.50 10.02 7.79
C ASP A 43 -19.36 8.62 7.15
N GLY A 44 -18.13 8.09 7.09
CA GLY A 44 -17.84 6.80 6.46
C GLY A 44 -17.81 6.82 4.93
N ILE A 45 -17.90 8.00 4.31
CA ILE A 45 -17.76 8.18 2.86
C ILE A 45 -16.38 8.79 2.60
N ALA A 46 -15.58 8.08 1.82
CA ALA A 46 -14.29 8.58 1.36
C ALA A 46 -14.48 9.58 0.23
N ASP A 47 -13.97 10.79 0.44
CA ASP A 47 -13.92 11.78 -0.61
C ASP A 47 -12.73 11.50 -1.53
N LEU A 48 -12.97 10.77 -2.61
CA LEU A 48 -11.98 10.41 -3.62
C LEU A 48 -11.87 11.46 -4.74
N LEU A 49 -12.35 12.69 -4.51
CA LEU A 49 -12.18 13.79 -5.45
C LEU A 49 -10.75 14.31 -5.40
N VAL A 50 -10.09 14.36 -6.55
CA VAL A 50 -8.68 14.80 -6.67
C VAL A 50 -8.51 16.28 -6.31
N GLU A 51 -9.57 17.07 -6.47
CA GLU A 51 -9.62 18.50 -6.14
C GLU A 51 -9.68 18.77 -4.63
N ASP A 52 -10.36 17.92 -3.88
CA ASP A 52 -10.45 17.98 -2.41
C ASP A 52 -9.34 17.19 -1.71
N ALA A 53 -8.60 16.36 -2.45
CA ALA A 53 -7.47 15.60 -1.93
C ALA A 53 -6.32 16.51 -1.48
N GLU A 54 -5.90 16.33 -0.23
CA GLU A 54 -4.74 17.01 0.34
C GLU A 54 -3.46 16.48 -0.33
N VAL A 55 -2.64 17.39 -0.86
CA VAL A 55 -1.32 17.06 -1.39
C VAL A 55 -0.37 16.88 -0.23
N VAL A 56 0.17 15.67 -0.10
CA VAL A 56 1.05 15.28 0.99
C VAL A 56 2.49 15.46 0.53
N ASP A 57 3.28 16.20 1.30
CA ASP A 57 4.73 16.33 1.06
C ASP A 57 5.50 15.10 1.60
N ASP A 58 6.81 15.05 1.35
CA ASP A 58 7.64 13.91 1.78
C ASP A 58 7.70 13.73 3.31
N GLU A 59 7.56 14.82 4.07
CA GLU A 59 7.57 14.76 5.53
C GLU A 59 6.26 14.17 6.07
N ARG A 60 5.12 14.68 5.59
CA ARG A 60 3.80 14.17 5.94
C ARG A 60 3.59 12.75 5.39
N HIS A 61 4.17 12.41 4.25
CA HIS A 61 4.20 11.05 3.71
C HIS A 61 4.79 10.06 4.73
N ARG A 62 5.98 10.37 5.27
CA ARG A 62 6.62 9.51 6.28
C ARG A 62 5.77 9.39 7.54
N ALA A 63 5.18 10.50 8.00
CA ALA A 63 4.31 10.49 9.17
C ALA A 63 3.07 9.59 8.97
N LEU A 64 2.43 9.67 7.80
CA LEU A 64 1.26 8.85 7.46
C LEU A 64 1.62 7.37 7.32
N LEU A 65 2.79 7.04 6.76
CA LEU A 65 3.26 5.65 6.73
C LEU A 65 3.45 5.09 8.14
N VAL A 66 4.10 5.83 9.03
CA VAL A 66 4.27 5.42 10.43
C VAL A 66 2.92 5.31 11.15
N ALA A 67 1.99 6.22 10.90
CA ALA A 67 0.63 6.17 11.47
C ALA A 67 -0.16 4.94 10.97
N ALA A 68 0.08 4.51 9.73
CA ALA A 68 -0.46 3.25 9.18
C ALA A 68 0.22 1.99 9.76
N GLY A 69 1.26 2.15 10.59
CA GLY A 69 2.07 1.04 11.10
C GLY A 69 3.07 0.50 10.08
N LEU A 70 3.36 1.24 9.01
CA LEU A 70 4.36 0.90 8.01
C LEU A 70 5.66 1.67 8.29
N SER A 71 6.79 0.95 8.26
CA SER A 71 8.07 1.64 8.20
C SER A 71 8.20 2.34 6.84
N PRO A 72 8.56 3.63 6.80
CA PRO A 72 8.71 4.38 5.54
C PRO A 72 9.89 3.91 4.69
N GLU A 73 10.69 2.98 5.21
CA GLU A 73 11.82 2.36 4.54
C GLU A 73 11.42 0.94 4.16
N GLY A 74 11.32 0.71 2.86
CA GLY A 74 10.94 -0.57 2.28
C GLY A 74 11.69 -1.72 2.93
N GLU A 75 10.94 -2.79 3.16
CA GLU A 75 11.45 -4.10 3.57
C GLU A 75 12.68 -4.49 2.74
N VAL A 76 13.88 -4.22 3.26
CA VAL A 76 15.07 -5.01 2.96
C VAL A 76 15.09 -6.16 3.96
N SER A 77 14.14 -7.08 3.84
CA SER A 77 14.29 -8.41 4.43
C SER A 77 15.29 -9.20 3.59
N ASN A 78 16.55 -8.76 3.58
CA ASN A 78 17.68 -9.67 3.38
C ASN A 78 18.07 -10.17 4.76
N THR A 79 17.23 -11.04 5.32
CA THR A 79 17.72 -12.01 6.30
C THR A 79 18.09 -13.24 5.49
N ASP A 80 19.39 -13.39 5.22
CA ASP A 80 19.99 -14.61 4.67
C ASP A 80 19.46 -15.87 5.39
N PRO A 81 19.24 -16.95 4.63
CA PRO A 81 19.77 -18.22 5.10
C PRO A 81 20.34 -19.03 3.93
N GLU A 82 21.45 -18.61 3.33
CA GLU A 82 22.29 -19.58 2.61
C GLU A 82 23.04 -20.47 3.62
N GLY A 83 22.26 -21.30 4.31
CA GLY A 83 22.72 -22.53 4.93
C GLY A 83 22.95 -23.58 3.85
N GLY A 84 24.10 -23.53 3.17
CA GLY A 84 24.60 -24.64 2.37
C GLY A 84 25.57 -25.51 3.19
N PRO A 85 25.35 -26.83 3.38
CA PRO A 85 26.26 -27.68 4.14
C PRO A 85 27.62 -27.85 3.42
N PRO A 86 28.74 -27.99 4.17
CA PRO A 86 30.10 -27.91 3.62
C PRO A 86 30.64 -29.20 2.97
N TRP A 87 29.80 -30.09 2.45
CA TRP A 87 30.27 -31.36 1.87
C TRP A 87 29.47 -31.77 0.62
N THR A 88 29.82 -31.24 -0.54
CA THR A 88 29.48 -31.88 -1.82
C THR A 88 30.64 -31.68 -2.79
N ASN A 89 31.71 -32.42 -2.57
CA ASN A 89 32.63 -32.86 -3.61
C ASN A 89 33.41 -34.09 -3.12
#